data_AF-V4P257-F1
#
_entry.id   AF-V4P257-F1
#
_cell.length_a   1.000
_cell.length_b   1.000
_cell.length_c   1.000
_cell.angle_alpha   90.00
_cell.angle_beta   90.00
_cell.angle_gamma   90.00
#
_symmetry.space_group_name_H-M   'P 1'
#
loop_
_entity.id
_entity.type
_entity.pdbx_description
1 polymer ?
#
loop_
_entity_poly.entity_id
_entity_poly.type
_entity_poly.pdbx_seq_one_letter_code
_entity_poly.pdbx_strand_id
1 'polypeptide(L)'
;MNRLKTLALNAVALCALAGAADAQTPVVPLTALEATQCRAIAETLRDREYEQMSSLITRIERSPNLSVEALNAVQKQISTNETSIKTLEGHADRFAFAAQPNDTLKALVVKQDTEALKLKLSDCLERVPPVVPSKPAMAKN
;
A
#
# COMPACT_ATOMS: atom_id res chain seq x y z
N MET A 1 -30.02 -42.78 -53.08
CA MET A 1 -28.86 -43.70 -53.02
C MET A 1 -28.17 -43.52 -51.68
N ASN A 2 -28.04 -44.64 -50.96
CA ASN A 2 -27.08 -44.99 -49.90
C ASN A 2 -26.80 -44.06 -48.71
N ARG A 3 -26.55 -44.55 -47.50
CA ARG A 3 -27.00 -45.71 -46.70
C ARG A 3 -26.33 -45.46 -45.34
N LEU A 4 -27.12 -45.54 -44.28
CA LEU A 4 -26.71 -45.81 -42.89
C LEU A 4 -25.42 -46.63 -42.74
N LYS A 5 -24.57 -46.23 -41.79
CA LYS A 5 -24.00 -47.06 -40.70
C LYS A 5 -23.02 -46.24 -39.85
N THR A 6 -22.76 -46.38 -38.56
CA THR A 6 -23.38 -46.98 -37.35
C THR A 6 -22.25 -46.96 -36.30
N LEU A 7 -22.47 -46.36 -35.11
CA LEU A 7 -21.92 -46.67 -33.75
C LEU A 7 -20.38 -46.77 -33.59
N ALA A 8 -19.71 -46.55 -32.46
CA ALA A 8 -19.96 -46.13 -31.08
C ALA A 8 -18.57 -46.07 -30.39
N LEU A 9 -18.57 -45.83 -29.07
CA LEU A 9 -17.45 -45.81 -28.09
C LEU A 9 -16.79 -44.42 -27.96
N ASN A 10 -16.62 -43.84 -26.77
CA ASN A 10 -16.78 -44.34 -25.41
C ASN A 10 -17.04 -43.18 -24.46
N ALA A 11 -17.88 -43.42 -23.46
CA ALA A 11 -18.10 -42.54 -22.32
C ALA A 11 -16.86 -42.51 -21.41
N VAL A 12 -16.43 -41.32 -21.01
CA VAL A 12 -15.96 -41.08 -19.64
C VAL A 12 -16.56 -39.75 -19.19
N ALA A 13 -17.41 -39.90 -18.19
CA ALA A 13 -18.02 -38.82 -17.44
C ALA A 13 -17.03 -38.23 -16.43
N LEU A 14 -17.50 -37.15 -15.79
CA LEU A 14 -17.05 -36.57 -14.52
C LEU A 14 -16.13 -35.34 -14.56
N CYS A 15 -16.62 -34.35 -13.82
CA CYS A 15 -15.91 -33.22 -13.19
C CYS A 15 -15.56 -32.03 -14.09
N ALA A 16 -16.59 -31.23 -14.36
CA ALA A 16 -16.48 -29.81 -14.12
C ALA A 16 -16.09 -29.59 -12.64
N LEU A 17 -14.87 -29.12 -12.38
CA LEU A 17 -14.47 -28.49 -11.12
C LEU A 17 -13.20 -27.69 -11.36
N ALA A 18 -13.35 -26.38 -11.17
CA ALA A 18 -12.43 -25.48 -10.49
C ALA A 18 -10.93 -25.69 -10.72
N GLY A 19 -10.33 -24.73 -11.42
CA GLY A 19 -8.88 -24.60 -11.46
C GLY A 19 -8.45 -23.55 -12.47
N ALA A 20 -9.03 -22.35 -12.40
CA ALA A 20 -8.26 -21.18 -12.83
C ALA A 20 -7.06 -21.15 -11.88
N ALA A 21 -5.96 -21.73 -12.32
CA ALA A 21 -4.67 -21.59 -11.69
C ALA A 21 -4.37 -20.08 -11.74
N ASP A 22 -4.69 -19.41 -10.64
CA ASP A 22 -4.14 -18.13 -10.30
C ASP A 22 -2.63 -18.37 -10.27
N ALA A 23 -1.97 -18.02 -11.36
CA ALA A 23 -0.54 -18.07 -11.48
C ALA A 23 -0.01 -16.96 -10.57
N GLN A 24 0.00 -17.25 -9.26
CA GLN A 24 0.70 -16.44 -8.26
C GLN A 24 2.16 -16.44 -8.68
N THR A 25 2.55 -15.35 -9.34
CA THR A 25 3.94 -15.04 -9.57
C THR A 25 4.63 -15.07 -8.21
N PRO A 26 5.73 -15.82 -8.05
CA PRO A 26 6.39 -15.94 -6.76
C PRO A 26 6.81 -14.53 -6.31
N VAL A 27 6.23 -14.08 -5.20
CA VAL A 27 6.52 -12.77 -4.60
C VAL A 27 7.97 -12.81 -4.11
N VAL A 28 8.87 -12.15 -4.85
CA VAL A 28 10.29 -12.09 -4.49
C VAL A 28 10.42 -11.20 -3.25
N PRO A 29 10.98 -11.70 -2.13
CA PRO A 29 11.18 -10.88 -0.94
C PRO A 29 12.05 -9.65 -1.24
N LEU A 30 11.86 -8.57 -0.47
CA LEU A 30 12.71 -7.39 -0.58
C LEU A 30 14.14 -7.68 -0.11
N THR A 31 15.12 -7.22 -0.87
CA THR A 31 16.49 -7.08 -0.39
C THR A 31 16.57 -6.01 0.70
N ALA A 32 17.65 -6.01 1.49
CA ALA A 32 17.85 -5.00 2.53
C ALA A 32 17.86 -3.57 1.98
N LEU A 33 18.47 -3.37 0.80
CA LEU A 33 18.52 -2.07 0.15
C LEU A 33 17.14 -1.64 -0.35
N GLU A 34 16.39 -2.53 -1.00
CA GLU A 34 15.00 -2.25 -1.42
C GLU A 34 14.14 -1.91 -0.21
N ALA A 35 14.25 -2.65 0.90
CA ALA A 35 13.50 -2.37 2.11
C ALA A 35 13.81 -0.96 2.69
N THR A 36 15.08 -0.53 2.66
CA THR A 36 15.45 0.84 3.03
C THR A 36 14.90 1.88 2.07
N GLN A 37 14.82 1.58 0.76
CA GLN A 37 14.17 2.46 -0.21
C GLN A 37 12.66 2.55 0.05
N CYS A 38 11.97 1.43 0.27
CA CYS A 38 10.55 1.38 0.60
C CYS A 38 10.24 2.15 1.89
N ARG A 39 11.10 2.03 2.91
CA ARG A 39 11.03 2.85 4.12
C ARG A 39 11.14 4.34 3.82
N ALA A 40 12.13 4.74 3.02
CA ALA A 40 12.32 6.13 2.62
C ALA A 40 11.10 6.70 1.86
N ILE A 41 10.46 5.87 1.02
CA ILE A 41 9.25 6.23 0.28
C ILE A 41 8.07 6.44 1.25
N ALA A 42 7.84 5.51 2.18
CA ALA A 42 6.77 5.62 3.17
C ALA A 42 6.93 6.86 4.05
N GLU A 43 8.15 7.10 4.56
CA GLU A 43 8.48 8.29 5.34
C GLU A 43 8.28 9.58 4.51
N THR A 44 8.74 9.61 3.26
CA THR A 44 8.58 10.80 2.40
C THR A 44 7.11 11.11 2.10
N LEU A 45 6.29 10.10 1.81
CA LEU A 45 4.87 10.31 1.58
C LEU A 45 4.17 10.82 2.84
N ARG A 46 4.51 10.29 4.02
CA ARG A 46 3.98 10.77 5.30
C ARG A 46 4.36 12.23 5.54
N ASP A 47 5.62 12.57 5.32
CA ASP A 47 6.14 13.92 5.55
C ASP A 47 5.44 14.94 4.61
N ARG A 48 5.13 14.55 3.37
CA ARG A 48 4.30 15.38 2.46
C ARG A 48 2.89 15.63 2.98
N GLU A 49 2.26 14.65 3.60
CA GLU A 49 0.93 14.81 4.19
C GLU A 49 0.96 15.77 5.39
N TYR A 50 2.02 15.72 6.20
CA TYR A 50 2.26 16.69 7.27
C TYR A 50 2.47 18.11 6.72
N GLU A 51 3.26 18.27 5.67
CA GLU A 51 3.48 19.57 5.01
C GLU A 51 2.18 20.16 4.48
N GLN A 52 1.35 19.34 3.82
CA GLN A 52 0.04 19.76 3.33
C GLN A 52 -0.88 20.18 4.50
N MET A 53 -0.92 19.40 5.57
CA MET A 53 -1.71 19.72 6.76
C MET A 53 -1.23 21.02 7.42
N SER A 54 0.08 21.21 7.56
CA SER A 54 0.68 22.45 8.08
C SER A 54 0.33 23.67 7.21
N SER A 55 0.34 23.51 5.89
CA SER A 55 -0.08 24.56 4.95
C SER A 55 -1.57 24.92 5.11
N LEU A 56 -2.44 23.94 5.38
CA LEU A 56 -3.87 24.17 5.61
C LEU A 56 -4.12 24.94 6.91
N ILE A 57 -3.43 24.57 7.99
CA ILE A 57 -3.49 25.27 9.27
C ILE A 57 -3.01 26.71 9.11
N THR A 58 -1.85 26.90 8.47
CA THR A 58 -1.29 28.24 8.19
C THR A 58 -2.26 29.11 7.38
N ARG A 59 -2.99 28.52 6.43
CA ARG A 59 -4.00 29.23 5.64
C ARG A 59 -5.16 29.72 6.51
N ILE A 60 -5.64 28.90 7.46
CA ILE A 60 -6.68 29.29 8.41
C ILE A 60 -6.19 30.46 9.27
N GLU A 61 -5.00 30.33 9.87
CA GLU A 61 -4.42 31.34 10.76
C GLU A 61 -4.26 32.71 10.07
N ARG A 62 -3.91 32.71 8.78
CA ARG A 62 -3.70 33.93 7.98
C ARG A 62 -4.98 34.49 7.36
N SER A 63 -6.11 33.77 7.43
CA SER A 63 -7.36 34.14 6.75
C SER A 63 -8.49 34.30 7.76
N PRO A 64 -8.56 35.43 8.50
CA PRO A 64 -9.53 35.60 9.58
C PRO A 64 -11.00 35.64 9.12
N ASN A 65 -11.25 35.79 7.81
CA ASN A 65 -12.59 35.92 7.22
C ASN A 65 -12.94 34.76 6.27
N LEU A 66 -12.50 33.53 6.56
CA LEU A 66 -12.94 32.37 5.80
C LEU A 66 -14.45 32.14 5.98
N SER A 67 -15.14 31.83 4.88
CA SER A 67 -16.54 31.41 4.95
C SER A 67 -16.67 30.09 5.70
N VAL A 68 -17.86 29.81 6.25
CA VAL A 68 -18.16 28.53 6.90
C VAL A 68 -17.93 27.36 5.95
N GLU A 69 -18.28 27.51 4.67
CA GLU A 69 -18.03 26.52 3.62
C GLU A 69 -16.53 26.26 3.41
N ALA A 70 -15.71 27.31 3.40
CA ALA A 70 -14.26 27.17 3.28
C ALA A 70 -13.65 26.50 4.53
N LEU A 71 -14.13 26.83 5.73
CA LEU A 71 -13.69 26.19 6.97
C LEU A 71 -14.05 24.69 6.97
N ASN A 72 -15.27 24.33 6.58
CA ASN A 72 -15.71 22.94 6.47
C ASN A 72 -14.86 22.16 5.44
N ALA A 73 -14.53 22.80 4.30
CA ALA A 73 -13.67 22.19 3.30
C ALA A 73 -12.25 21.93 3.83
N VAL A 74 -11.66 22.90 4.54
CA VAL A 74 -10.33 22.72 5.15
C VAL A 74 -10.36 21.66 6.25
N GLN A 75 -11.39 21.64 7.10
CA GLN A 75 -11.55 20.61 8.13
C GLN A 75 -11.61 19.20 7.51
N LYS A 76 -12.37 19.02 6.43
CA LYS A 76 -12.43 17.75 5.70
C LYS A 76 -11.07 17.34 5.14
N GLN A 77 -10.31 18.30 4.60
CA GLN A 77 -8.95 18.03 4.11
C GLN A 77 -8.01 17.63 5.26
N ILE A 78 -8.03 18.34 6.39
CA ILE A 78 -7.23 17.98 7.57
C ILE A 78 -7.54 16.55 8.03
N SER A 79 -8.82 16.17 8.18
CA SER A 79 -9.18 14.79 8.56
C SER A 79 -8.77 13.73 7.54
N THR A 80 -8.74 14.08 6.25
CA THR A 80 -8.24 13.20 5.19
C THR A 80 -6.73 13.00 5.34
N ASN A 81 -5.97 14.08 5.54
CA ASN A 81 -4.52 14.03 5.74
C ASN A 81 -4.16 13.28 7.03
N GLU A 82 -4.88 13.48 8.13
CA GLU A 82 -4.68 12.72 9.38
C GLU A 82 -4.82 11.21 9.17
N THR A 83 -5.81 10.79 8.37
CA THR A 83 -6.03 9.38 8.03
C THR A 83 -4.91 8.84 7.13
N SER A 84 -4.47 9.65 6.16
CA SER A 84 -3.35 9.33 5.26
C SER A 84 -2.05 9.16 6.06
N ILE A 85 -1.74 10.10 6.98
CA ILE A 85 -0.58 10.07 7.87
C ILE A 85 -0.56 8.78 8.68
N LYS A 86 -1.64 8.45 9.39
CA LYS A 86 -1.71 7.20 10.19
C LYS A 86 -1.48 5.96 9.35
N THR A 87 -2.01 5.95 8.13
CA THR A 87 -1.81 4.83 7.20
C THR A 87 -0.35 4.73 6.78
N LEU A 88 0.29 5.85 6.44
CA LEU A 88 1.68 5.90 6.01
C LEU A 88 2.67 5.65 7.15
N GLU A 89 2.35 6.04 8.39
CA GLU A 89 3.06 5.63 9.60
C GLU A 89 3.02 4.11 9.75
N GLY A 90 1.83 3.50 9.65
CA GLY A 90 1.69 2.05 9.67
C GLY A 90 2.46 1.37 8.53
N HIS A 91 2.54 1.97 7.34
CA HIS A 91 3.38 1.46 6.25
C HIS A 91 4.87 1.57 6.58
N ALA A 92 5.34 2.70 7.12
CA ALA A 92 6.74 2.87 7.51
C ALA A 92 7.16 1.87 8.60
N ASP A 93 6.27 1.58 9.55
CA ASP A 93 6.49 0.59 10.62
C ASP A 93 6.68 -0.83 10.06
N ARG A 94 6.02 -1.18 8.94
CA ARG A 94 6.26 -2.46 8.27
C ARG A 94 7.68 -2.61 7.76
N PHE A 95 8.40 -1.51 7.55
CA PHE A 95 9.81 -1.48 7.16
C PHE A 95 10.75 -1.13 8.31
N ALA A 96 10.29 -1.18 9.58
CA ALA A 96 11.13 -0.84 10.74
C ALA A 96 12.38 -1.72 10.88
N PHE A 97 12.36 -2.94 10.30
CA PHE A 97 13.51 -3.85 10.22
C PHE A 97 14.61 -3.34 9.28
N ALA A 98 14.28 -2.45 8.33
CA ALA A 98 15.23 -1.89 7.38
C ALA A 98 16.05 -0.76 8.02
N ALA A 99 17.28 -0.59 7.55
CA ALA A 99 18.13 0.52 7.98
C ALA A 99 17.48 1.87 7.70
N GLN A 100 17.78 2.85 8.56
CA GLN A 100 17.34 4.24 8.38
C GLN A 100 17.85 4.78 7.04
N PRO A 101 17.00 5.44 6.23
CA PRO A 101 17.44 6.05 4.99
C PRO A 101 18.42 7.19 5.27
N ASN A 102 19.55 7.21 4.57
CA ASN A 102 20.48 8.33 4.62
C ASN A 102 19.95 9.56 3.85
N ASP A 103 20.56 10.72 4.07
CA ASP A 103 20.10 11.98 3.49
C ASP A 103 20.14 12.00 1.96
N THR A 104 21.11 11.30 1.36
CA THR A 104 21.20 11.18 -0.11
C THR A 104 20.00 10.45 -0.69
N LEU A 105 19.60 9.32 -0.09
CA LEU A 105 18.43 8.57 -0.53
C LEU A 105 17.15 9.39 -0.31
N LYS A 106 17.00 10.03 0.86
CA LYS A 106 15.86 10.91 1.13
C LYS A 106 15.75 12.03 0.10
N ALA A 107 16.85 12.70 -0.23
CA ALA A 107 16.88 13.76 -1.23
C ALA A 107 16.51 13.27 -2.65
N LEU A 108 16.82 12.02 -3.00
CA LEU A 108 16.41 11.41 -4.26
C LEU A 108 14.92 11.04 -4.29
N VAL A 109 14.38 10.57 -3.16
CA VAL A 109 12.96 10.18 -3.04
C VAL A 109 12.06 11.42 -3.01
N VAL A 110 12.44 12.47 -2.27
CA VAL A 110 11.68 13.73 -2.16
C VAL A 110 11.46 14.41 -3.52
N LYS A 111 12.36 14.22 -4.49
CA LYS A 111 12.24 14.78 -5.85
C LYS A 111 11.30 13.99 -6.77
N GLN A 112 10.87 12.79 -6.38
CA GLN A 112 10.03 11.94 -7.21
C GLN A 112 8.55 12.31 -7.11
N ASP A 113 7.81 12.06 -8.18
CA ASP A 113 6.36 12.26 -8.25
C ASP A 113 5.60 11.43 -7.19
N THR A 114 4.57 12.02 -6.57
CA THR A 114 3.80 11.40 -5.49
C THR A 114 3.11 10.11 -5.93
N GLU A 115 2.53 10.07 -7.12
CA GLU A 115 1.80 8.89 -7.60
C GLU A 115 2.78 7.76 -7.96
N ALA A 116 3.92 8.11 -8.55
CA ALA A 116 5.01 7.15 -8.76
C ALA A 116 5.52 6.55 -7.44
N LEU A 117 5.63 7.36 -6.39
CA LEU A 117 6.02 6.89 -5.06
C LEU A 117 4.96 5.98 -4.44
N LYS A 118 3.66 6.32 -4.54
CA LYS A 118 2.57 5.48 -4.06
C LYS A 118 2.56 4.11 -4.74
N LEU A 119 2.76 4.08 -6.06
CA LEU A 119 2.81 2.82 -6.81
C LEU A 119 3.96 1.93 -6.35
N LYS A 120 5.17 2.51 -6.18
CA LYS A 120 6.34 1.79 -5.66
C LYS A 120 6.11 1.29 -4.23
N LEU A 121 5.49 2.10 -3.38
CA LEU A 121 5.16 1.69 -2.02
C LEU A 121 4.18 0.52 -2.01
N SER A 122 3.19 0.50 -2.91
CA SER A 122 2.26 -0.63 -3.04
C SER A 122 2.99 -1.94 -3.35
N ASP A 123 3.88 -1.94 -4.35
CA ASP A 123 4.72 -3.10 -4.69
C ASP A 123 5.56 -3.56 -3.49
N CYS A 124 6.18 -2.62 -2.77
CA CYS A 124 6.92 -2.93 -1.56
C CYS A 124 6.04 -3.62 -0.50
N LEU A 125 4.81 -3.14 -0.29
CA LEU A 125 3.90 -3.65 0.74
C LEU A 125 3.34 -5.04 0.42
N GLU A 126 3.21 -5.39 -0.86
CA GLU A 126 2.85 -6.74 -1.31
C GLU A 126 3.96 -7.75 -1.02
N ARG A 127 5.22 -7.28 -1.05
CA ARG A 127 6.43 -8.09 -0.86
C ARG A 127 6.88 -8.21 0.60
N VAL A 128 6.23 -7.52 1.54
CA VAL A 128 6.50 -7.63 2.98
C VAL A 128 5.39 -8.43 3.65
N PRO A 129 5.70 -9.46 4.46
CA PRO A 129 4.67 -10.18 5.19
C PRO A 129 3.85 -9.24 6.10
N PRO A 130 2.55 -9.48 6.30
CA PRO A 130 1.76 -8.70 7.24
C PRO A 130 2.33 -8.85 8.64
N VAL A 131 2.33 -7.76 9.42
CA VAL A 131 2.70 -7.81 10.84
C VAL A 131 1.64 -8.64 11.55
N VAL A 132 1.95 -9.92 11.80
CA VAL A 132 1.10 -10.78 12.63
C VAL A 132 1.31 -10.31 14.07
N PRO A 133 0.29 -9.80 14.77
CA PRO A 133 0.45 -9.50 16.19
C PRO A 133 0.82 -10.81 16.88
N SER A 134 2.05 -10.89 17.40
CA SER A 134 2.50 -12.02 18.19
C SER A 134 1.55 -12.16 19.38
N LYS A 135 0.76 -13.24 19.37
CA LYS A 135 -0.17 -13.60 20.44
C LYS A 135 0.62 -13.53 21.76
N PRO A 136 0.16 -12.75 22.77
CA PRO A 136 0.91 -12.64 24.02
C PRO A 136 1.09 -14.05 24.58
N ALA A 137 2.35 -14.41 24.84
CA ALA A 137 2.68 -15.66 25.50
C ALA A 137 1.94 -15.66 26.84
N MET A 138 0.88 -16.46 26.94
CA MET A 138 0.21 -16.70 28.21
C MET A 138 1.25 -17.32 29.14
N ALA A 139 1.72 -16.51 30.10
CA ALA A 139 2.52 -16.99 31.20
C ALA A 139 1.69 -18.06 31.93
N LYS A 140 2.18 -19.30 31.91
CA LYS A 140 1.64 -20.35 32.76
C LYS A 140 2.14 -20.05 34.17
N ASN A 141 1.21 -19.66 35.06
CA ASN A 141 1.41 -19.75 36.50
C ASN A 141 1.41 -21.20 36.95
#